data_AF-A0A916RAG5-F1
#
_entry.id   AF-A0A916RAG5-F1
#
_cell.length_a   1.000
_cell.length_b   1.000
_cell.length_c   1.000
_cell.angle_alpha   90.00
_cell.angle_beta   90.00
_cell.angle_gamma   90.00
#
_symmetry.space_group_name_H-M   'P 1'
#
loop_
_entity.id
_entity.type
_entity.pdbx_description
1 polymer ?
#
loop_
_entity_poly.entity_id
_entity_poly.type
_entity_poly.pdbx_seq_one_letter_code
_entity_poly.pdbx_strand_id
1 'polypeptide(L)'
;MNIPVWIKPAAYGAAIGGVVVAIVGFSWGGWVSGGSALASANAAALQSRTDLASAICVQNFMADENARANLNELKALRDNQQRTYLEEGTWAIMPDQDAVTRDTAILCARMLSALEPEELPVVENQEVVEPGIVIDPEESSAPLDAEPAIEDPA
;
A
#
# COMPACT_ATOMS: atom_id res chain seq x y z
N MET A 1 43.37 37.94 -22.79
CA MET A 1 43.00 36.51 -22.96
C MET A 1 41.80 36.50 -23.90
N ASN A 2 42.01 36.14 -25.17
CA ASN A 2 41.03 36.27 -26.25
C ASN A 2 40.12 35.05 -26.30
N ILE A 3 38.84 35.23 -26.02
CA ILE A 3 37.83 34.18 -26.22
C ILE A 3 37.60 34.07 -27.73
N PRO A 4 37.90 32.93 -28.36
CA PRO A 4 37.82 32.82 -29.81
C PRO A 4 36.36 32.90 -30.29
N VAL A 5 36.15 33.54 -31.44
CA VAL A 5 34.82 33.92 -31.96
C VAL A 5 33.87 32.74 -32.23
N TRP A 6 34.40 31.53 -32.32
CA TRP A 6 33.63 30.29 -32.48
C TRP A 6 32.92 29.82 -31.20
N ILE A 7 33.31 30.32 -30.01
CA ILE A 7 32.67 29.92 -28.75
C ILE A 7 31.23 30.45 -28.66
N LYS A 8 30.95 31.63 -29.23
CA LYS A 8 29.61 32.23 -29.21
C LYS A 8 28.56 31.30 -29.84
N PRO A 9 28.69 30.84 -31.11
CA PRO A 9 27.72 29.93 -31.70
C PRO A 9 27.72 28.54 -31.02
N ALA A 10 28.85 28.04 -30.54
CA ALA A 10 28.91 26.77 -29.82
C ALA A 10 28.11 26.82 -28.50
N ALA A 11 28.17 27.93 -27.76
CA ALA A 11 27.40 28.11 -26.54
C ALA A 11 25.90 28.12 -26.79
N TYR A 12 25.44 28.78 -27.85
CA TYR A 12 24.01 28.77 -28.24
C TYR A 12 23.55 27.37 -28.66
N GLY A 13 24.37 26.63 -29.41
CA GLY A 13 24.07 25.25 -29.79
C GLY A 13 23.95 24.32 -28.58
N ALA A 14 24.86 24.44 -27.62
CA ALA A 14 24.81 23.66 -26.38
C ALA A 14 23.57 23.98 -25.53
N ALA A 15 23.19 25.26 -25.43
CA ALA A 15 21.98 25.66 -24.71
C ALA A 15 20.71 25.07 -25.33
N ILE A 16 20.56 25.19 -26.65
CA ILE A 16 19.38 24.67 -27.37
C ILE A 16 19.35 23.14 -27.32
N GLY A 17 20.49 22.49 -27.58
CA GLY A 17 20.61 21.03 -27.52
C GLY A 17 20.28 20.48 -26.13
N GLY A 18 20.77 21.13 -25.08
CA GLY A 18 20.49 20.74 -23.69
C GLY A 18 18.99 20.80 -23.35
N VAL A 19 18.28 21.85 -23.81
CA VAL A 19 16.84 21.97 -23.62
C VAL A 19 16.08 20.86 -24.35
N VAL A 20 16.44 20.55 -25.59
CA VAL A 20 15.80 19.48 -26.37
C VAL A 20 16.01 18.13 -25.70
N VAL A 21 17.24 17.81 -25.28
CA VAL A 21 17.56 16.56 -24.59
C VAL A 21 16.82 16.45 -23.26
N ALA A 22 16.73 17.54 -22.49
CA ALA A 22 15.96 17.57 -21.27
C ALA A 22 14.48 17.24 -21.55
N ILE A 23 13.84 17.94 -22.49
CA ILE A 23 12.42 17.71 -22.79
C ILE A 23 12.17 16.26 -23.20
N VAL A 24 13.00 15.70 -24.08
CA VAL A 24 12.86 14.30 -24.53
C VAL A 24 13.13 13.33 -23.38
N GLY A 25 14.16 13.56 -22.56
CA GLY A 25 14.49 12.72 -21.41
C GLY A 25 13.42 12.73 -20.32
N PHE A 26 12.90 13.91 -19.98
CA PHE A 26 11.84 14.08 -18.98
C PHE A 26 10.47 13.59 -19.48
N SER A 27 10.20 13.65 -20.80
CA SER A 27 8.90 13.22 -21.35
C SER A 27 8.83 11.74 -21.70
N TRP A 28 9.92 11.16 -22.20
CA TRP A 28 9.92 9.79 -22.72
C TRP A 28 10.84 8.84 -21.95
N GLY A 29 11.98 9.34 -21.47
CA GLY A 29 12.97 8.53 -20.73
C GLY A 29 12.63 8.31 -19.26
N GLY A 30 11.52 8.87 -18.76
CA GLY A 30 11.14 8.77 -17.35
C GLY A 30 12.17 9.39 -16.41
N TRP A 31 13.03 10.30 -16.90
CA TRP A 31 13.97 11.02 -16.04
C TRP A 31 13.17 11.82 -15.01
N VAL A 32 13.24 11.38 -13.77
CA VAL A 32 12.60 12.03 -12.64
C VAL A 32 13.66 12.87 -11.92
N SER A 33 13.33 14.10 -11.55
CA SER A 33 14.24 14.91 -10.74
C SER A 33 14.47 14.21 -9.38
N GLY A 34 15.65 14.31 -8.79
CA GLY A 34 15.94 13.63 -7.51
C GLY A 34 14.94 13.97 -6.40
N GLY A 35 14.39 15.20 -6.39
CA GLY A 35 13.32 15.59 -5.46
C GLY A 35 12.00 14.87 -5.72
N SER A 36 11.61 14.74 -6.99
CA SER A 36 10.42 13.97 -7.39
C SER A 36 10.58 12.46 -7.13
N ALA A 37 11.79 11.92 -7.30
CA ALA A 37 12.11 10.53 -6.99
C ALA A 37 11.97 10.26 -5.48
N LEU A 38 12.52 11.14 -4.64
CA LEU A 38 12.45 11.03 -3.20
C LEU A 38 11.01 11.20 -2.68
N ALA A 39 10.24 12.13 -3.26
CA ALA A 39 8.82 12.28 -2.94
C ALA A 39 8.01 11.03 -3.32
N SER A 40 8.28 10.45 -4.49
CA SER A 40 7.61 9.22 -4.95
C SER A 40 7.97 8.02 -4.09
N ALA A 41 9.25 7.88 -3.70
CA ALA A 41 9.72 6.82 -2.82
C ALA A 41 9.07 6.92 -1.42
N ASN A 42 8.96 8.12 -0.86
CA ASN A 42 8.28 8.32 0.43
C ASN A 42 6.78 8.01 0.34
N ALA A 43 6.12 8.45 -0.73
CA ALA A 43 4.69 8.16 -0.94
C ALA A 43 4.45 6.65 -1.09
N ALA A 44 5.29 5.94 -1.84
CA ALA A 44 5.22 4.50 -1.99
C ALA A 44 5.50 3.76 -0.66
N ALA A 45 6.45 4.25 0.14
CA ALA A 45 6.74 3.68 1.46
C ALA A 45 5.57 3.88 2.44
N LEU A 46 4.92 5.05 2.42
CA LEU A 46 3.71 5.31 3.19
C LEU A 46 2.56 4.38 2.76
N GLN A 47 2.31 4.24 1.45
CA GLN A 47 1.29 3.34 0.93
C GLN A 47 1.53 1.87 1.31
N SER A 48 2.77 1.40 1.18
CA SER A 48 3.12 0.03 1.53
C SER A 48 2.90 -0.25 3.02
N ARG A 49 3.24 0.73 3.89
CA ARG A 49 2.98 0.64 5.32
C ARG A 49 1.49 0.63 5.63
N THR A 50 0.70 1.44 4.93
CA THR A 50 -0.75 1.48 5.12
C THR A 50 -1.44 0.20 4.67
N ASP A 51 -1.01 -0.41 3.57
CA ASP A 51 -1.56 -1.67 3.08
C ASP A 51 -1.24 -2.81 4.05
N LEU A 52 0.02 -2.89 4.51
CA LEU A 52 0.42 -3.83 5.54
C LEU A 52 -0.38 -3.62 6.83
N ALA A 53 -0.56 -2.37 7.27
CA ALA A 53 -1.34 -2.04 8.45
C ALA A 53 -2.78 -2.48 8.35
N SER A 54 -3.37 -2.31 7.17
CA SER A 54 -4.75 -2.73 6.92
C SER A 54 -4.88 -4.25 6.99
N ALA A 55 -3.94 -5.00 6.41
CA ALA A 55 -3.94 -6.45 6.43
C ALA A 55 -3.70 -7.02 7.84
N ILE A 56 -2.80 -6.40 8.61
CA ILE A 56 -2.54 -6.78 10.01
C ILE A 56 -3.77 -6.48 10.87
N CYS A 57 -4.43 -5.33 10.66
CA CYS A 57 -5.63 -5.00 11.44
C CYS A 57 -6.74 -6.04 11.23
N VAL A 58 -7.00 -6.43 9.97
CA VAL A 58 -8.00 -7.46 9.67
C VAL A 58 -7.61 -8.80 10.29
N GLN A 59 -6.34 -9.19 10.25
CA GLN A 59 -5.87 -10.42 10.91
C GLN A 59 -6.05 -10.39 12.42
N ASN A 60 -5.65 -9.30 13.08
CA ASN A 60 -5.81 -9.14 14.53
C ASN A 60 -7.29 -9.14 14.93
N PHE A 61 -8.14 -8.54 14.08
CA PHE A 61 -9.58 -8.50 14.29
C PHE A 61 -10.22 -9.88 14.14
N MET A 62 -9.81 -10.67 13.13
CA MET A 62 -10.29 -12.04 12.93
C MET A 62 -9.74 -13.03 13.97
N ALA A 63 -8.59 -12.75 14.58
CA ALA A 63 -8.04 -13.54 15.67
C ALA A 63 -8.77 -13.32 17.01
N ASP A 64 -9.64 -12.31 17.10
CA ASP A 64 -10.49 -12.08 18.26
C ASP A 64 -11.62 -13.11 18.32
N GLU A 65 -11.85 -13.69 19.49
CA GLU A 65 -12.93 -14.67 19.74
C GLU A 65 -14.32 -14.08 19.44
N ASN A 66 -14.46 -12.75 19.48
CA ASN A 66 -15.72 -12.03 19.24
C ASN A 66 -15.75 -11.26 17.92
N ALA A 67 -14.90 -11.60 16.93
CA ALA A 67 -14.76 -10.88 15.66
C ALA A 67 -16.10 -10.51 14.99
N ARG A 68 -17.06 -11.45 14.90
CA ARG A 68 -18.39 -11.19 14.32
C ARG A 68 -19.22 -10.19 15.12
N ALA A 69 -19.22 -10.30 16.45
CA ALA A 69 -19.98 -9.40 17.32
C ALA A 69 -19.40 -7.98 17.25
N ASN A 70 -18.07 -7.88 17.30
CA ASN A 70 -17.34 -6.62 17.18
C ASN A 70 -17.58 -5.96 15.81
N LEU A 71 -17.70 -6.75 14.73
CA LEU A 71 -17.91 -6.19 13.38
C LEU A 71 -19.33 -5.65 13.22
N ASN A 72 -20.32 -6.36 13.77
CA ASN A 72 -21.69 -5.89 13.82
C ASN A 72 -21.83 -4.60 14.62
N GLU A 73 -21.17 -4.50 15.77
CA GLU A 73 -21.15 -3.27 16.57
C GLU A 73 -20.45 -2.14 15.82
N LEU A 74 -19.28 -2.40 15.23
CA LEU A 74 -18.56 -1.43 14.41
C LEU A 74 -19.43 -0.89 13.25
N LYS A 75 -20.13 -1.76 12.53
CA LYS A 75 -21.04 -1.35 11.44
C LYS A 75 -22.26 -0.57 11.92
N ALA A 76 -22.70 -0.79 13.16
CA ALA A 76 -23.79 -0.04 13.76
C ALA A 76 -23.38 1.36 14.23
N LEU A 77 -22.08 1.57 14.48
CA LEU A 77 -21.53 2.87 14.89
C LEU A 77 -21.36 3.83 13.71
N ARG A 78 -21.39 5.14 14.01
CA ARG A 78 -21.09 6.20 13.03
C ARG A 78 -19.58 6.32 12.82
N ASP A 79 -19.12 6.82 11.67
CA ASP A 79 -17.69 6.96 11.31
C ASP A 79 -16.79 7.55 12.42
N ASN A 80 -17.30 8.54 13.15
CA ASN A 80 -16.57 9.18 14.24
C ASN A 80 -16.42 8.28 15.48
N GLN A 81 -17.39 7.40 15.73
CA GLN A 81 -17.41 6.43 16.83
C GLN A 81 -16.70 5.13 16.47
N GLN A 82 -16.77 4.71 15.20
CA GLN A 82 -16.01 3.56 14.68
C GLN A 82 -14.51 3.72 14.95
N ARG A 83 -13.99 4.93 14.76
CA ARG A 83 -12.57 5.22 15.05
C ARG A 83 -12.23 4.97 16.52
N THR A 84 -13.03 5.51 17.44
CA THR A 84 -12.78 5.35 18.89
C THR A 84 -12.92 3.89 19.31
N TYR A 85 -13.89 3.15 18.76
CA TYR A 85 -14.06 1.73 19.00
C TYR A 85 -12.82 0.90 18.56
N LEU A 86 -12.27 1.20 17.38
CA LEU A 86 -11.06 0.56 16.89
C LEU A 86 -9.79 0.97 17.67
N GLU A 87 -9.75 2.21 18.17
CA GLU A 87 -8.68 2.69 19.06
C GLU A 87 -8.72 1.97 20.41
N GLU A 88 -9.92 1.72 20.97
CA GLU A 88 -10.11 1.01 22.24
C GLU A 88 -9.80 -0.49 22.13
N GLY A 89 -10.27 -1.14 21.06
CA GLY A 89 -10.05 -2.57 20.88
C GLY A 89 -8.67 -2.97 20.38
N THR A 90 -7.77 -2.00 20.15
CA THR A 90 -6.32 -2.27 19.93
C THR A 90 -6.01 -3.08 18.66
N TRP A 91 -7.01 -3.47 17.85
CA TRP A 91 -6.84 -4.30 16.64
C TRP A 91 -6.02 -3.58 15.54
N ALA A 92 -6.05 -2.25 15.53
CA ALA A 92 -5.34 -1.41 14.56
C ALA A 92 -3.92 -0.99 15.01
N ILE A 93 -3.38 -1.64 16.06
CA ILE A 93 -1.97 -1.47 16.46
C ILE A 93 -1.06 -2.19 15.47
N MET A 94 -0.08 -1.45 14.95
CA MET A 94 0.98 -1.99 14.13
C MET A 94 2.04 -2.69 14.99
N PRO A 95 2.71 -3.74 14.51
CA PRO A 95 3.73 -4.46 15.29
C PRO A 95 4.95 -3.59 15.63
N ASP A 96 5.15 -2.46 14.94
CA ASP A 96 6.21 -1.47 15.25
C ASP A 96 5.74 -0.31 16.15
N GLN A 97 4.45 -0.25 16.53
CA GLN A 97 3.86 0.82 17.32
C GLN A 97 3.25 0.32 18.62
N ASP A 98 3.28 1.16 19.65
CA ASP A 98 2.64 0.89 20.94
C ASP A 98 1.20 1.41 21.02
N ALA A 99 0.71 2.10 19.99
CA ALA A 99 -0.61 2.72 19.96
C ALA A 99 -1.25 2.74 18.57
N VAL A 100 -2.58 2.78 18.53
CA VAL A 100 -3.36 2.96 17.30
C VAL A 100 -3.14 4.38 16.76
N THR A 101 -2.75 4.49 15.50
CA THR A 101 -2.65 5.80 14.84
C THR A 101 -3.96 6.13 14.13
N ARG A 102 -4.26 7.43 13.99
CA ARG A 102 -5.47 7.91 13.32
C ARG A 102 -5.60 7.36 11.89
N ASP A 103 -4.49 7.30 11.16
CA ASP A 103 -4.50 6.86 9.76
C ASP A 103 -4.72 5.34 9.66
N THR A 104 -4.11 4.55 10.55
CA THR A 104 -4.35 3.10 10.59
C THR A 104 -5.77 2.76 11.03
N ALA A 105 -6.34 3.49 11.99
CA ALA A 105 -7.74 3.32 12.42
C ALA A 105 -8.74 3.59 11.28
N ILE A 106 -8.55 4.68 10.53
CA ILE A 106 -9.42 5.03 9.39
C ILE A 106 -9.34 3.96 8.29
N LEU A 107 -8.13 3.49 7.97
CA LEU A 107 -7.93 2.47 6.96
C LEU A 107 -8.51 1.12 7.39
N CYS A 108 -8.33 0.74 8.65
CA CYS A 108 -8.91 -0.47 9.18
C CYS A 108 -10.45 -0.42 9.16
N ALA A 109 -11.06 0.71 9.55
CA ALA A 109 -12.51 0.90 9.43
C ALA A 109 -12.99 0.74 7.97
N ARG A 110 -12.23 1.26 7.00
CA ARG A 110 -12.54 1.11 5.57
C ARG A 110 -12.49 -0.35 5.11
N MET A 111 -11.48 -1.12 5.54
CA MET A 111 -11.39 -2.54 5.18
C MET A 111 -12.49 -3.37 5.87
N LEU A 112 -12.73 -3.15 7.16
CA LEU A 112 -13.77 -3.86 7.92
C LEU A 112 -15.18 -3.53 7.44
N SER A 113 -15.43 -2.31 6.96
CA SER A 113 -16.72 -1.94 6.37
C SER A 113 -16.98 -2.63 5.02
N ALA A 114 -15.92 -3.01 4.28
CA ALA A 114 -16.02 -3.77 3.06
C ALA A 114 -16.24 -5.28 3.29
N LEU A 115 -15.92 -5.81 4.48
CA LEU A 115 -16.14 -7.21 4.83
C LEU A 115 -17.60 -7.44 5.24
N GLU A 116 -18.22 -8.51 4.77
CA GLU A 116 -19.56 -8.90 5.20
C GLU A 116 -19.48 -9.76 6.49
N PRO A 117 -20.31 -9.50 7.51
CA PRO A 117 -20.25 -10.23 8.79
C PRO A 117 -20.55 -11.73 8.67
N GLU A 118 -21.18 -12.14 7.56
CA GLU A 118 -21.58 -13.53 7.28
C GLU A 118 -20.42 -14.38 6.70
N GLU A 119 -19.36 -13.74 6.20
CA GLU A 119 -18.16 -14.42 5.68
C GLU A 119 -17.09 -14.67 6.75
N LEU A 120 -17.22 -14.06 7.94
CA LEU A 120 -16.20 -14.17 8.98
C LEU A 120 -16.27 -15.54 9.69
N PRO A 121 -15.14 -16.26 9.79
CA PRO A 121 -15.09 -17.50 10.56
C PRO A 121 -15.39 -17.21 12.03
N VAL A 122 -16.32 -17.98 12.61
CA VAL A 122 -16.55 -17.98 14.05
C VAL A 122 -15.43 -18.78 14.70
N VAL A 123 -14.54 -18.08 15.40
CA VAL A 123 -13.53 -18.72 16.25
C VAL A 123 -14.10 -18.78 17.66
N GLU A 124 -14.57 -19.95 18.08
CA GLU A 124 -15.02 -20.19 19.45
C GLU A 124 -14.03 -21.17 20.10
N ASN A 125 -13.35 -20.75 21.18
CA ASN A 125 -12.31 -21.53 21.88
C ASN A 125 -11.11 -21.98 21.01
N GLN A 126 -10.64 -21.15 20.07
CA GLN A 126 -9.54 -21.49 19.15
C GLN A 126 -9.84 -22.70 18.24
N GLU A 127 -11.10 -23.09 18.10
CA GLU A 127 -11.59 -23.99 17.06
C GLU A 127 -12.53 -23.22 16.12
N VAL A 128 -12.43 -23.49 14.82
CA VAL A 128 -13.34 -22.93 13.81
C VAL A 128 -14.63 -23.74 13.88
N VAL A 129 -15.67 -23.21 14.52
CA VAL A 129 -16.87 -23.98 14.88
C VAL A 129 -17.97 -23.94 13.79
N GLU A 130 -17.91 -23.00 12.84
CA GLU A 130 -18.81 -22.97 11.68
C GLU A 130 -18.02 -22.79 10.37
N PRO A 131 -18.31 -23.58 9.31
CA PRO A 131 -17.77 -23.30 7.99
C PRO A 131 -18.43 -22.03 7.46
N GLY A 132 -17.70 -20.92 7.46
CA GLY A 132 -17.95 -19.85 6.49
C GLY A 132 -17.95 -20.47 5.08
N ILE A 133 -18.69 -19.87 4.14
CA ILE A 133 -18.78 -20.36 2.76
C ILE A 133 -17.37 -20.61 2.24
N VAL A 134 -17.03 -21.90 2.08
CA VAL A 134 -15.77 -22.33 1.53
C VAL A 134 -15.80 -21.91 0.06
N ILE A 135 -15.01 -20.90 -0.30
CA ILE A 135 -14.61 -20.74 -1.70
C ILE A 135 -13.60 -21.87 -1.93
N ASP A 136 -14.05 -22.93 -2.60
CA ASP A 136 -13.25 -24.13 -2.86
C ASP A 136 -11.90 -23.76 -3.51
N PRO A 137 -10.76 -24.15 -2.91
CA PRO A 137 -9.43 -23.96 -3.46
C PRO A 137 -9.12 -25.08 -4.46
N GLU A 138 -9.84 -25.14 -5.58
CA GLU A 138 -9.53 -26.06 -6.68
C GLU A 138 -9.00 -25.32 -7.91
N GLU A 139 -7.84 -24.67 -7.79
CA GLU A 139 -6.84 -24.65 -8.87
C GLU A 139 -5.41 -24.41 -8.33
N SER A 140 -5.05 -25.17 -7.30
CA SER A 140 -3.65 -25.37 -6.89
C SER A 140 -3.03 -26.44 -7.80
N SER A 141 -2.56 -26.05 -8.99
CA SER A 141 -1.49 -26.77 -9.70
C SER A 141 -0.96 -25.98 -10.91
N ALA A 142 -0.27 -24.87 -10.66
CA ALA A 142 0.79 -24.42 -11.55
C ALA A 142 2.10 -24.36 -10.73
N PRO A 143 3.10 -25.20 -11.03
CA PRO A 143 4.30 -25.35 -10.22
C PRO A 143 5.08 -24.04 -10.02
N LEU A 144 5.61 -23.95 -8.81
CA LEU A 144 6.48 -22.91 -8.27
C LEU A 144 7.89 -22.95 -8.90
N ASP A 145 8.01 -23.04 -10.22
CA ASP A 145 9.30 -23.10 -10.93
C ASP A 145 9.25 -22.29 -12.24
N ALA A 146 9.20 -20.97 -12.13
CA ALA A 146 9.56 -20.07 -13.22
C ALA A 146 10.41 -18.94 -12.67
N GLU A 147 11.72 -19.18 -12.68
CA GLU A 147 12.77 -18.18 -12.59
C GLU A 147 12.40 -17.00 -13.51
N PRO A 148 12.36 -15.74 -13.04
CA PRO A 148 12.10 -14.61 -13.93
C PRO A 148 13.33 -14.44 -14.82
N ALA A 149 13.21 -14.86 -16.08
CA ALA A 149 14.17 -14.53 -17.12
C ALA A 149 14.25 -13.00 -17.22
N ILE A 150 15.38 -12.47 -16.75
CA ILE A 150 15.83 -11.12 -17.05
C ILE A 150 16.17 -11.11 -18.54
N GLU A 151 15.24 -10.65 -19.38
CA GLU A 151 15.55 -10.32 -20.76
C GLU A 151 16.36 -9.02 -20.78
N ASP A 152 17.64 -9.16 -21.08
CA ASP A 152 18.63 -8.12 -21.34
C ASP A 152 18.24 -7.36 -22.63
N PRO A 153 17.93 -6.05 -22.61
CA PRO A 153 17.73 -5.30 -23.84
C PRO A 153 19.10 -4.85 -24.39
N ALA A 154 19.56 -5.54 -25.43
CA ALA A 154 20.64 -5.12 -26.32
C ALA A 154 20.22 -3.92 -27.21
#